data_AF-A0A453GZT3-F1
#
_entry.id   AF-A0A453GZT3-F1
#
_cell.length_a   1.000
_cell.length_b   1.000
_cell.length_c   1.000
_cell.angle_alpha   90.00
_cell.angle_beta   90.00
_cell.angle_gamma   90.00
#
_symmetry.space_group_name_H-M   'P 1'
#
loop_
_entity.id
_entity.type
_entity.pdbx_description
1 polymer ?
#
loop_
_entity_poly.entity_id
_entity_poly.type
_entity_poly.pdbx_seq_one_letter_code
_entity_poly.pdbx_strand_id
1 'polypeptide(L)' 'MVQGQSPVVKLGAWGSDGGAAHDIDVVVAPPHRLQSIALRWGKVIDSLAFTYTDKDGQPHAAGPWGGAGGVSEDLITLG' A
#
# COMPACT_ATOMS: atom_id res chain seq x y z
N MET A 1 -8.98 -10.65 -18.24
CA MET A 1 -8.26 -11.30 -17.13
C MET A 1 -9.23 -11.37 -15.96
N VAL A 2 -9.65 -12.56 -15.56
CA VAL A 2 -10.59 -12.73 -14.44
C VAL A 2 -9.77 -12.62 -13.16
N GLN A 3 -9.94 -11.54 -12.40
CA GLN A 3 -9.35 -11.45 -11.07
C GLN A 3 -10.06 -12.47 -10.18
N GLY A 4 -9.30 -13.39 -9.57
CA GLY A 4 -9.83 -14.28 -8.53
C GLY A 4 -10.42 -13.44 -7.40
N GLN A 5 -11.58 -13.85 -6.91
CA GLN A 5 -12.34 -13.09 -5.92
C GLN A 5 -11.56 -13.04 -4.59
N SER A 6 -10.90 -11.91 -4.35
CA SER A 6 -10.25 -11.64 -3.06
C SER A 6 -11.31 -11.45 -1.98
N PRO A 7 -11.16 -11.99 -0.75
CA PRO A 7 -12.16 -11.88 0.31
C PRO A 7 -12.31 -10.46 0.90
N VAL A 8 -11.57 -9.49 0.37
CA VAL A 8 -11.55 -8.10 0.83
C VAL A 8 -12.32 -7.20 -0.13
N VAL A 9 -12.98 -6.18 0.44
CA VAL A 9 -13.64 -5.13 -0.35
C VAL A 9 -12.57 -4.15 -0.82
N LYS A 10 -12.52 -3.87 -2.12
CA LYS A 10 -11.63 -2.87 -2.72
C LYS A 10 -12.40 -1.57 -2.98
N LEU A 11 -11.89 -0.46 -2.44
CA LEU A 11 -12.49 0.88 -2.56
C LEU A 11 -11.51 1.86 -3.20
N GLY A 12 -12.03 2.85 -3.93
CA GLY A 12 -11.24 3.85 -4.65
C GLY A 12 -10.84 3.41 -6.07
N ALA A 13 -9.78 3.97 -6.66
CA ALA A 13 -8.91 5.04 -6.13
C ALA A 13 -9.61 6.41 -6.09
N TRP A 14 -9.11 7.32 -5.23
CA TRP A 14 -9.52 8.73 -5.21
C TRP A 14 -8.36 9.60 -5.68
N GLY A 15 -8.57 10.36 -6.75
CA GLY A 15 -7.52 11.18 -7.36
C GLY A 15 -7.70 11.30 -8.86
N SER A 16 -6.60 11.58 -9.55
CA SER A 16 -6.53 11.66 -11.02
C SER A 16 -6.00 10.37 -11.65
N ASP A 17 -6.20 10.19 -12.94
CA ASP A 17 -5.62 9.09 -13.75
C ASP A 17 -4.14 9.32 -14.14
N GLY A 18 -3.49 10.36 -13.61
CA GLY A 18 -2.06 10.63 -13.85
C GLY A 18 -1.14 9.66 -13.09
N GLY A 19 0.05 9.41 -13.66
CA GLY A 19 1.07 8.53 -13.05
C GLY A 19 0.95 7.07 -13.51
N ALA A 20 1.43 6.15 -12.68
CA ALA A 20 1.35 4.71 -12.90
C ALA A 20 0.46 4.05 -11.84
N ALA A 21 -0.40 3.14 -12.27
CA ALA A 21 -1.23 2.36 -11.35
C ALA A 21 -0.35 1.35 -10.60
N HIS A 22 -0.46 1.35 -9.27
CA HIS A 22 0.21 0.41 -8.39
C HIS A 22 -0.81 -0.35 -7.55
N ASP A 23 -0.56 -1.64 -7.36
CA ASP A 23 -1.38 -2.52 -6.55
C ASP A 23 -0.52 -3.68 -6.04
N ILE A 24 -0.98 -4.36 -5.00
CA ILE A 24 -0.36 -5.60 -4.52
C ILE A 24 -0.86 -6.80 -5.32
N ASP A 25 -0.05 -7.85 -5.41
CA ASP A 25 -0.50 -9.12 -5.95
C ASP A 25 -1.32 -9.88 -4.88
N VAL A 26 -2.63 -9.73 -4.96
CA VAL A 26 -3.58 -10.38 -4.04
C VAL A 26 -3.68 -11.90 -4.20
N VAL A 27 -3.12 -12.47 -5.27
CA VAL A 27 -3.08 -13.93 -5.50
C VAL A 27 -1.83 -14.52 -4.86
N VAL A 28 -0.68 -13.87 -5.05
CA VAL A 28 0.60 -14.32 -4.50
C VAL A 28 0.71 -14.03 -3.00
N ALA A 29 0.26 -12.86 -2.56
CA ALA A 29 0.35 -12.41 -1.17
C ALA A 29 -0.98 -11.82 -0.68
N PRO A 30 -2.00 -12.65 -0.42
CA PRO A 30 -3.32 -12.19 0.00
C PRO A 30 -3.22 -11.44 1.35
N PRO A 31 -3.63 -10.17 1.43
CA PRO A 31 -3.47 -9.40 2.66
C PRO A 31 -4.41 -9.91 3.76
N HIS A 32 -3.89 -10.00 5.00
CA HIS A 32 -4.67 -10.36 6.18
C HIS A 32 -4.65 -9.29 7.27
N ARG A 33 -3.47 -8.80 7.66
CA ARG A 33 -3.33 -7.78 8.72
C ARG A 33 -2.30 -6.72 8.35
N LEU A 34 -2.73 -5.46 8.28
CA LEU A 34 -1.83 -4.33 8.10
C LEU A 34 -0.94 -4.15 9.34
N GLN A 35 0.35 -3.94 9.14
CA GLN A 35 1.36 -3.83 10.20
C GLN A 35 1.92 -2.41 10.30
N SER A 36 2.21 -1.77 9.17
CA SER A 36 2.70 -0.40 9.17
C SER A 36 2.35 0.36 7.90
N ILE A 37 2.31 1.69 8.02
CA ILE A 37 2.23 2.62 6.90
C ILE A 37 3.40 3.59 7.02
N ALA A 38 4.18 3.74 5.96
CA ALA A 38 5.23 4.74 5.84
C ALA A 38 4.86 5.79 4.79
N LEU A 39 5.01 7.06 5.13
CA LEU A 39 4.63 8.20 4.30
C LEU A 39 5.82 9.13 4.15
N ARG A 40 6.03 9.64 2.93
CA ARG A 40 6.81 10.88 2.69
C ARG A 40 5.85 11.97 2.26
N TRP A 41 5.96 13.15 2.83
CA TRP A 41 5.06 14.24 2.50
C TRP A 41 5.68 15.63 2.70
N GLY A 42 5.04 16.62 2.08
CA GLY A 42 5.32 18.05 2.27
C GLY A 42 4.03 18.85 2.15
N LYS A 43 3.77 19.45 0.98
CA LYS A 43 2.45 20.05 0.69
C LYS A 43 1.41 19.01 0.29
N VAL A 44 1.88 17.89 -0.26
CA VAL A 44 1.10 16.73 -0.70
C VAL A 44 1.79 15.46 -0.21
N ILE A 45 1.19 14.30 -0.46
CA ILE A 45 1.86 13.02 -0.26
C ILE A 45 2.81 12.80 -1.44
N ASP A 46 4.08 12.58 -1.14
CA ASP A 46 5.13 12.33 -2.12
C ASP A 46 5.33 10.84 -2.37
N SER A 47 5.22 10.01 -1.33
CA SER A 47 5.20 8.55 -1.47
C SER A 47 4.50 7.85 -0.33
N LEU A 48 3.99 6.64 -0.59
CA LEU A 48 3.36 5.75 0.39
C LEU A 48 3.93 4.33 0.26
N ALA A 49 4.28 3.73 1.38
CA ALA A 49 4.60 2.31 1.52
C ALA A 49 3.82 1.73 2.69
N PHE A 50 3.65 0.41 2.70
CA PHE A 50 3.06 -0.26 3.84
C PHE A 50 3.56 -1.70 3.95
N THR A 51 3.47 -2.24 5.16
CA THR A 51 3.71 -3.67 5.41
C THR A 51 2.46 -4.32 5.95
N TYR A 52 2.28 -5.59 5.63
CA TYR A 52 1.16 -6.41 6.09
C TYR A 52 1.60 -7.86 6.26
N THR A 53 0.84 -8.65 6.99
CA THR A 53 0.99 -10.10 6.99
C THR A 53 -0.12 -10.75 6.17
N ASP A 54 0.19 -11.89 5.56
CA ASP A 54 -0.82 -12.79 5.02
C ASP A 54 -1.46 -13.64 6.14
N LYS A 55 -2.31 -14.61 5.75
CA LYS A 55 -3.01 -15.49 6.70
C LYS A 55 -2.08 -16.46 7.44
N ASP A 56 -0.92 -16.75 6.86
CA ASP A 56 0.09 -17.62 7.47
C ASP A 56 1.05 -16.81 8.37
N GLY A 57 0.81 -15.50 8.50
CA GLY A 57 1.63 -14.59 9.29
C GLY A 57 2.92 -14.16 8.60
N GLN A 58 3.12 -14.48 7.32
CA GLN A 58 4.31 -14.07 6.60
C GLN A 58 4.26 -12.57 6.30
N PRO A 59 5.32 -11.81 6.58
CA PRO A 59 5.37 -10.38 6.31
C PRO A 59 5.58 -10.08 4.83
N HIS A 60 4.86 -9.09 4.33
CA HIS A 60 4.92 -8.56 2.97
C HIS A 60 5.08 -7.04 3.02
N ALA A 61 5.77 -6.50 2.02
CA ALA A 61 5.99 -5.06 1.88
C ALA A 61 5.49 -4.59 0.51
N ALA A 62 4.82 -3.44 0.49
CA ALA A 62 4.33 -2.79 -0.70
C ALA A 62 4.86 -1.34 -0.78
N GLY A 63 5.26 -0.93 -1.98
CA GLY A 63 5.87 0.37 -2.21
C GLY A 63 7.35 0.45 -1.80
N PRO A 64 7.90 1.67 -1.60
CA PRO A 64 7.21 2.95 -1.73
C PRO A 64 6.75 3.22 -3.17
N TRP A 65 5.51 3.69 -3.30
CA TRP A 65 4.98 4.21 -4.57
C TRP A 65 4.94 5.72 -4.50
N GLY A 66 5.59 6.37 -5.46
CA GLY A 66 5.80 7.82 -5.47
C GLY A 66 7.28 8.19 -5.58
N GLY A 67 7.59 9.46 -5.34
CA GLY A 67 8.94 10.02 -5.46
C GLY A 67 9.66 10.16 -4.12
N ALA A 68 10.95 10.52 -4.18
CA ALA A 68 11.79 10.82 -3.02
C ALA A 68 11.62 12.27 -2.49
N GLY A 69 10.54 12.95 -2.89
CA GLY A 69 10.22 14.30 -2.41
C GLY A 69 9.80 14.32 -0.95
N GLY A 70 9.06 15.37 -0.59
CA GLY A 70 8.63 15.63 0.78
C GLY A 70 9.75 16.14 1.67
N VAL A 71 9.37 16.77 2.78
CA VAL A 71 10.29 17.26 3.83
C VAL A 71 10.06 16.55 5.17
N SER A 72 8.99 15.76 5.26
CA SER A 72 8.58 15.04 6.43
C SER A 72 8.41 13.56 6.11
N GLU A 73 8.67 12.72 7.10
CA GLU A 73 8.48 11.28 7.07
C GLU A 73 7.72 10.86 8.32
N ASP A 74 6.69 10.02 8.13
CA ASP A 74 5.95 9.42 9.24
C ASP A 74 5.89 7.91 9.06
N LEU A 75 6.08 7.19 10.16
CA LEU A 75 5.88 5.76 10.26
C LEU A 75 4.80 5.47 11.30
N ILE A 76 3.69 4.89 10.84
CA ILE A 76 2.58 4.47 11.69
C ILE A 76 2.69 2.96 11.86
N THR A 77 2.91 2.48 13.08
CA THR A 77 2.89 1.05 13.41
C THR A 77 1.57 0.68 14.06
N LEU A 78 0.97 -0.42 13.59
CA LEU A 78 -0.31 -0.94 14.06
C LEU A 78 -0.04 -2.20 14.89
N GLY A 79 -0.14 -2.06 16.21
CA GLY A 79 0.10 -3.13 17.19
C GLY A 79 -0.84 -4.32 17.02
#